data_AF-A0A535LFZ1-F1
#
_entry.id   AF-A0A535LFZ1-F1
#
_cell.length_a   1.000
_cell.length_b   1.000
_cell.length_c   1.000
_cell.angle_alpha   90.00
_cell.angle_beta   90.00
_cell.angle_gamma   90.00
#
_symmetry.space_group_name_H-M   'P 1'
#
loop_
_entity.id
_entity.type
_entity.pdbx_description
1 polymer ?
#
loop_
_entity_poly.entity_id
_entity_poly.type
_entity_poly.pdbx_seq_one_letter_code
_entity_poly.pdbx_strand_id
1 'polypeptide(L)'
;MQQVGRVTAAAAAIRANTFESESLDEVAWRSDELGQLALVFQEMARQVYAREQQLQRQVQQLRIEIDHAKKAREVAEITESDYFQQLLGKADELRNRVMADE
;
A
#
# COMPACT_ATOMS: atom_id res chain seq x y z
N MET A 1 27.05 30.68 -1.58
CA MET A 1 26.56 30.00 -0.36
C MET A 1 25.06 29.79 -0.33
N GLN A 2 24.22 30.78 -0.67
CA GLN A 2 22.75 30.67 -0.57
C GLN A 2 22.12 29.54 -1.43
N GLN A 3 22.71 29.22 -2.59
CA GLN A 3 22.15 28.23 -3.53
C GLN A 3 22.43 26.77 -3.13
N VAL A 4 23.59 26.49 -2.52
CA VAL A 4 23.85 25.18 -1.92
C VAL A 4 22.84 24.92 -0.81
N GLY A 5 22.49 25.96 -0.03
CA GLY A 5 21.43 25.88 0.98
C GLY A 5 20.07 25.47 0.41
N ARG A 6 19.72 25.90 -0.81
CA ARG A 6 18.46 25.50 -1.48
C ARG A 6 18.47 24.04 -1.92
N VAL A 7 19.56 23.54 -2.48
CA VAL A 7 19.68 22.12 -2.84
C VAL A 7 19.67 21.24 -1.58
N THR A 8 20.32 21.67 -0.49
CA THR A 8 20.26 20.98 0.80
C THR A 8 18.85 20.99 1.41
N ALA A 9 18.14 22.13 1.31
CA ALA A 9 16.76 22.23 1.76
C ALA A 9 15.82 21.32 0.94
N ALA A 10 16.01 21.26 -0.37
CA ALA A 10 15.28 20.35 -1.25
C ALA A 10 15.52 18.87 -0.85
N ALA A 11 16.76 18.47 -0.59
CA ALA A 11 17.07 17.12 -0.13
C ALA A 11 16.41 16.80 1.23
N ALA A 12 16.36 17.77 2.15
CA ALA A 12 15.65 17.62 3.42
C ALA A 12 14.13 17.51 3.22
N ALA A 13 13.55 18.30 2.31
CA ALA A 13 12.14 18.25 1.96
C ALA A 13 11.75 16.91 1.32
N ILE A 14 12.60 16.34 0.45
CA ILE A 14 12.37 15.00 -0.14
C ILE A 14 12.32 13.96 0.97
N ARG A 15 13.27 14.02 1.92
CA ARG A 15 13.29 13.11 3.08
C ARG A 15 12.05 13.26 3.98
N ALA A 16 11.54 14.48 4.11
CA ALA A 16 10.33 14.78 4.87
C ALA A 16 9.04 14.52 4.07
N ASN A 17 9.14 14.08 2.81
CA ASN A 17 8.03 13.90 1.89
C ASN A 17 7.25 15.19 1.57
N THR A 18 7.85 16.37 1.77
CA THR A 18 7.26 17.70 1.53
C THR A 18 7.94 18.45 0.38
N PHE A 19 8.63 17.73 -0.51
CA PHE A 19 9.34 18.37 -1.62
C PHE A 19 8.40 18.83 -2.72
N GLU A 20 8.53 20.09 -3.08
CA GLU A 20 7.85 20.70 -4.22
C GLU A 20 8.89 20.95 -5.32
N SER A 21 8.62 20.45 -6.53
CA SER A 21 9.54 20.61 -7.67
C SER A 21 9.87 22.09 -7.93
N GLU A 22 8.87 22.95 -7.75
CA GLU A 22 8.93 24.41 -7.96
C GLU A 22 10.00 25.08 -7.08
N SER A 23 10.33 24.49 -5.93
CA SER A 23 11.35 25.01 -5.00
C SER A 23 12.77 25.05 -5.59
N LEU A 24 13.02 24.28 -6.66
CA LEU A 24 14.29 24.24 -7.38
C LEU A 24 14.24 24.91 -8.76
N ASP A 25 13.10 25.44 -9.21
CA ASP A 25 12.96 26.01 -10.57
C ASP A 25 13.94 27.17 -10.79
N GLU A 26 14.10 28.06 -9.82
CA GLU A 26 15.06 29.17 -9.90
C GLU A 26 16.52 28.70 -10.05
N VAL A 27 16.86 27.53 -9.50
CA VAL A 27 18.20 26.95 -9.63
C VAL A 27 18.32 26.22 -10.95
N ALA A 28 17.27 25.51 -11.38
CA ALA A 28 17.20 24.74 -12.62
C ALA A 28 17.27 25.61 -13.89
N TRP A 29 16.88 26.89 -13.82
CA TRP A 29 16.97 27.83 -14.94
C TRP A 29 18.42 28.23 -15.29
N ARG A 30 19.39 27.87 -14.45
CA ARG A 30 20.80 28.16 -14.72
C ARG A 30 21.34 27.22 -15.79
N SER A 31 22.25 27.73 -16.62
CA SER A 31 22.96 26.95 -17.64
C SER A 31 24.28 26.35 -17.14
N ASP A 32 24.50 26.31 -15.82
CA ASP A 32 25.72 25.80 -15.19
C ASP A 32 25.47 24.46 -14.48
N GLU A 33 26.52 23.90 -13.87
CA GLU A 33 26.48 22.60 -13.22
C GLU A 33 25.47 22.56 -12.06
N LEU A 34 25.19 23.71 -11.43
CA LEU A 34 24.17 23.81 -10.39
C LEU A 34 22.76 23.71 -10.98
N GLY A 35 22.52 24.28 -12.15
CA GLY A 35 21.26 24.12 -12.88
C GLY A 35 21.04 22.68 -13.33
N GLN A 36 22.09 22.04 -13.87
CA GLN A 36 22.02 20.63 -14.23
C GLN A 36 21.76 19.74 -13.01
N LEU A 37 22.41 20.03 -11.87
CA LEU A 37 22.17 19.29 -10.63
C LEU A 37 20.73 19.46 -10.12
N ALA A 38 20.16 20.66 -10.19
CA ALA A 38 18.78 20.92 -9.81
C ALA A 38 17.79 20.13 -10.66
N LEU A 39 18.00 20.06 -11.98
CA LEU A 39 17.17 19.26 -12.89
C LEU A 39 17.22 17.75 -12.55
N VAL A 40 18.42 17.22 -12.31
CA VAL A 40 18.60 15.82 -11.89
C VAL A 40 17.92 15.56 -10.55
N PHE A 41 18.02 16.49 -9.60
CA PHE A 41 17.34 16.38 -8.31
C PHE A 41 15.82 16.38 -8.45
N GLN A 42 15.24 17.23 -9.30
CA GLN A 42 13.81 17.25 -9.59
C GLN A 42 13.35 15.92 -10.21
N GLU A 43 14.13 15.37 -11.15
CA GLU A 43 13.83 14.06 -11.75
C GLU A 43 13.90 12.93 -10.70
N MET A 44 14.96 12.90 -9.89
CA MET A 44 15.11 11.93 -8.81
C MET A 44 13.96 12.00 -7.82
N ALA A 45 13.56 13.20 -7.40
CA ALA A 45 12.42 13.37 -6.49
C ALA A 45 11.16 12.74 -7.07
N ARG A 46 10.83 13.04 -8.34
CA ARG A 46 9.67 12.45 -9.03
C ARG A 46 9.74 10.91 -9.05
N GLN A 47 10.91 10.34 -9.33
CA GLN A 47 11.11 8.89 -9.33
C GLN A 47 10.93 8.28 -7.94
N VAL A 48 11.44 8.92 -6.88
CA VAL A 48 11.27 8.48 -5.50
C VAL A 48 9.79 8.48 -5.13
N TYR A 49 9.08 9.59 -5.37
CA TYR A 49 7.63 9.68 -5.12
C TYR A 49 6.84 8.59 -5.85
N ALA A 50 7.13 8.34 -7.12
CA ALA A 50 6.44 7.30 -7.90
C ALA A 50 6.69 5.90 -7.31
N ARG A 51 7.93 5.60 -6.91
CA ARG A 51 8.30 4.32 -6.29
C ARG A 51 7.64 4.15 -4.93
N GLU A 52 7.62 5.19 -4.10
CA GLU A 52 6.95 5.15 -2.79
C GLU A 52 5.45 4.90 -2.93
N GLN A 53 4.77 5.60 -3.84
CA GLN A 53 3.35 5.35 -4.11
C GLN A 53 3.10 3.93 -4.60
N GLN A 54 3.97 3.40 -5.46
CA GLN A 54 3.86 2.02 -5.92
C GLN A 54 4.04 1.03 -4.77
N LEU A 55 5.04 1.23 -3.92
CA LEU A 55 5.27 0.40 -2.73
C LEU A 55 4.09 0.47 -1.76
N GLN A 56 3.53 1.65 -1.51
CA GLN A 56 2.36 1.82 -0.66
C GLN A 56 1.16 1.01 -1.18
N ARG A 57 0.91 1.05 -2.50
CA ARG A 57 -0.12 0.23 -3.14
C ARG A 57 0.14 -1.27 -2.98
N GLN A 58 1.38 -1.71 -3.18
CA GLN A 58 1.76 -3.12 -2.99
C GLN A 58 1.58 -3.59 -1.55
N VAL A 59 1.99 -2.78 -0.57
CA VAL A 59 1.80 -3.11 0.86
C VAL A 59 0.30 -3.18 1.20
N GLN A 60 -0.53 -2.27 0.68
CA GLN A 60 -1.96 -2.33 0.88
C GLN A 60 -2.57 -3.61 0.29
N GLN A 61 -2.17 -3.98 -0.93
CA GLN A 61 -2.62 -5.20 -1.59
C GLN A 61 -2.22 -6.46 -0.78
N LEU A 62 -0.98 -6.52 -0.33
CA LEU A 62 -0.49 -7.64 0.49
C LEU A 62 -1.24 -7.76 1.82
N ARG A 63 -1.57 -6.63 2.47
CA ARG A 63 -2.39 -6.65 3.69
C ARG A 63 -3.77 -7.24 3.44
N ILE A 64 -4.42 -6.83 2.35
CA ILE A 64 -5.73 -7.37 1.95
C ILE A 64 -5.64 -8.89 1.73
N GLU A 65 -4.63 -9.35 1.01
CA GLU A 65 -4.41 -10.78 0.76
C GLU A 65 -4.20 -11.58 2.06
N ILE A 66 -3.40 -11.06 2.98
CA ILE A 66 -3.18 -11.67 4.30
C ILE A 66 -4.50 -11.76 5.08
N ASP A 67 -5.28 -10.69 5.10
CA ASP A 67 -6.57 -10.67 5.80
C ASP A 67 -7.55 -11.70 5.21
N HIS A 68 -7.61 -11.83 3.89
CA HIS A 68 -8.41 -12.85 3.22
C HIS A 68 -7.94 -14.27 3.56
N ALA A 69 -6.64 -14.53 3.52
CA ALA A 69 -6.07 -15.83 3.86
C ALA A 69 -6.35 -16.20 5.33
N LYS A 70 -6.23 -15.23 6.25
CA LYS A 70 -6.55 -15.42 7.66
C LYS A 70 -8.04 -15.74 7.85
N LYS A 71 -8.93 -14.97 7.22
CA LYS A 71 -10.38 -15.21 7.28
C LYS A 71 -10.75 -16.58 6.72
N ALA A 72 -10.14 -17.00 5.61
CA ALA A 72 -10.39 -18.33 5.04
C ALA A 72 -9.99 -19.44 6.00
N ARG A 73 -8.85 -19.29 6.69
CA ARG A 73 -8.39 -20.23 7.71
C ARG A 73 -9.32 -20.29 8.92
N GLU A 74 -9.76 -19.14 9.43
CA GLU A 74 -10.71 -19.06 10.55
C GLU A 74 -12.06 -19.71 10.20
N VAL A 75 -12.56 -19.47 8.98
CA VAL A 75 -13.78 -20.13 8.50
C VAL A 75 -13.58 -21.64 8.41
N ALA A 76 -12.46 -22.10 7.84
CA ALA A 76 -12.16 -23.53 7.76
C ALA A 76 -12.15 -24.17 9.15
N GLU A 77 -11.46 -23.57 10.12
CA GLU A 77 -11.40 -24.04 11.51
C GLU A 77 -12.79 -24.12 12.17
N ILE A 78 -13.66 -23.12 11.96
CA ILE A 78 -15.03 -23.14 12.46
C ILE A 78 -15.83 -24.27 11.79
N THR A 79 -15.75 -24.37 10.46
CA THR A 79 -16.54 -25.36 9.71
C THR A 79 -16.07 -26.79 9.96
N GLU A 80 -14.79 -27.00 10.18
CA GLU A 80 -14.20 -28.30 10.50
C GLU A 80 -14.38 -28.67 11.98
N SER A 81 -14.88 -27.74 12.82
CA SER A 81 -15.16 -28.05 14.21
C SER A 81 -16.27 -29.11 14.35
N ASP A 82 -16.05 -30.05 15.26
CA ASP A 82 -17.02 -31.12 15.56
C ASP A 82 -18.41 -30.57 15.90
N TYR A 83 -18.46 -29.43 16.59
CA TYR A 83 -19.72 -28.76 16.94
C TYR A 83 -20.48 -28.29 15.69
N PHE A 84 -19.80 -27.66 14.72
CA PHE A 84 -20.43 -27.20 13.50
C PHE A 84 -20.92 -28.37 12.62
N GLN A 85 -20.12 -29.43 12.52
CA GLN A 85 -20.50 -30.65 11.79
C GLN A 85 -21.72 -31.33 12.41
N GLN A 86 -21.79 -31.41 13.74
CA GLN A 86 -22.97 -31.92 14.45
C GLN A 86 -24.22 -31.05 14.23
N LEU A 87 -24.06 -29.73 14.22
CA LEU A 87 -25.14 -28.80 13.94
C LEU A 87 -25.68 -28.98 12.51
N LEU A 88 -24.78 -29.13 11.53
CA LEU A 88 -25.15 -29.39 10.13
C LEU A 88 -25.91 -30.72 9.99
N GLY A 89 -25.43 -31.78 10.64
CA GLY A 89 -26.12 -33.08 10.65
C GLY A 89 -27.54 -33.00 11.23
N LYS A 90 -27.71 -32.31 12.37
CA LYS A 90 -29.04 -32.08 12.96
C LYS A 90 -29.97 -31.28 12.03
N ALA A 91 -29.44 -30.27 11.34
CA ALA A 91 -30.22 -29.48 10.40
C ALA A 91 -30.68 -30.31 9.19
N ASP A 92 -29.82 -31.20 8.67
CA ASP A 92 -30.17 -32.12 7.58
C ASP A 92 -31.21 -33.15 8.00
N GLU A 93 -31.09 -33.73 9.21
CA GLU A 93 -32.11 -34.64 9.75
C GLU A 93 -33.49 -33.98 9.85
N LEU A 94 -33.54 -32.72 10.29
CA LEU A 94 -34.79 -31.96 10.36
C LEU A 94 -35.35 -31.70 8.97
N ARG A 95 -34.51 -31.31 8.00
CA ARG A 95 -34.94 -31.04 6.62
C ARG A 95 -35.49 -32.31 5.95
N ASN A 96 -34.82 -33.44 6.12
CA ASN A 96 -35.24 -34.72 5.55
C ASN A 96 -36.56 -35.21 6.18
N ARG A 97 -36.79 -34.92 7.46
CA ARG A 97 -38.05 -35.27 8.12
C ARG A 97 -39.21 -34.45 7.59
N VAL A 98 -39.02 -33.14 7.39
CA VAL A 98 -40.03 -32.26 6.78
C VAL A 98 -40.34 -32.68 5.34
N MET A 99 -39.35 -33.08 4.56
CA MET A 99 -39.55 -33.54 3.17
C MET A 99 -40.18 -34.93 3.05
N ALA A 100 -40.09 -35.77 4.10
CA ALA A 100 -40.69 -37.10 4.11
C ALA A 100 -42.16 -37.10 4.57
N ASP A 101 -42.59 -36.00 5.20
CA ASP A 101 -43.97 -35.77 5.65
C ASP A 101 -44.82 -35.02 4.59
N GLU A 102 -44.23 -34.66 3.42
CA GLU A 102 -44.91 -34.16 2.21
C GLU A 102 -45.18 -35.29 1.19
#